data_AF-A0A524PXA7-F1
#
_entry.id   AF-A0A524PXA7-F1
#
_cell.length_a   1.000
_cell.length_b   1.000
_cell.length_c   1.000
_cell.angle_alpha   90.00
_cell.angle_beta   90.00
_cell.angle_gamma   90.00
#
_symmetry.space_group_name_H-M   'P 1'
#
loop_
_entity.id
_entity.type
_entity.pdbx_description
1 polymer ?
#
loop_
_entity_poly.entity_id
_entity_poly.type
_entity_poly.pdbx_seq_one_letter_code
_entity_poly.pdbx_strand_id
1 'polypeptide(L)'
;ALSVIKKINDAHLGVVAYINHDGQLAMKATTAEDHDNKNFMIRHLEDSGQFMVGFAGILKQSGPQGAFDYRRTDDIVKFLPGREHITITPKYNPASYMSISEAIAQDVDRISAARGQDLGGTGDYNTSNGIGDGGNALLIASIRHKNGMVDDSATFNDFYTAVISRVGTQGEEAKDRVKNQETLLKNLANLRESISGVNLDEEMSNMVAYQHGYNAAARVITTIDRMLDTIINRMGV
;
A
#
# COMPACT_ATOMS: atom_id res chain seq x y z
N ALA A 1 -37.89 -15.73 -36.03
CA ALA A 1 -37.60 -14.45 -35.35
C ALA A 1 -37.39 -14.63 -33.84
N LEU A 2 -38.36 -15.19 -33.10
CA LEU A 2 -38.28 -15.34 -31.64
C LEU A 2 -37.08 -16.15 -31.11
N SER A 3 -36.66 -17.23 -31.81
CA SER A 3 -35.47 -18.01 -31.39
C SER A 3 -34.16 -17.25 -31.54
N VAL A 4 -34.07 -16.33 -32.51
CA VAL A 4 -32.90 -15.50 -32.76
C VAL A 4 -32.83 -14.38 -31.72
N ILE A 5 -33.97 -13.76 -31.41
CA ILE A 5 -34.08 -12.78 -30.32
C ILE A 5 -33.64 -13.39 -28.99
N LYS A 6 -34.14 -14.59 -28.68
CA LYS A 6 -33.78 -15.30 -27.46
C LYS A 6 -32.27 -15.59 -27.40
N LYS A 7 -31.67 -16.09 -28.48
CA LYS A 7 -30.21 -16.32 -28.53
C LYS A 7 -29.38 -15.06 -28.37
N ILE A 8 -29.83 -13.93 -28.94
CA ILE A 8 -29.14 -12.63 -28.81
C ILE A 8 -29.20 -12.15 -27.35
N ASN A 9 -30.37 -12.22 -26.73
CA ASN A 9 -30.56 -11.78 -25.35
C ASN A 9 -29.85 -12.72 -24.35
N ASP A 10 -29.88 -14.04 -24.58
CA ASP A 10 -29.21 -15.03 -23.74
C ASP A 10 -27.67 -14.98 -23.87
N ALA A 11 -27.13 -14.33 -24.92
CA ALA A 11 -25.68 -14.21 -25.13
C ALA A 11 -25.03 -13.06 -24.34
N HIS A 12 -25.80 -12.20 -23.67
CA HIS A 12 -25.31 -11.11 -22.81
C HIS A 12 -24.29 -10.17 -23.50
N LEU A 13 -24.46 -9.89 -24.79
CA LEU A 13 -23.53 -9.12 -25.62
C LEU A 13 -23.67 -7.59 -25.47
N GLY A 14 -24.27 -7.10 -24.39
CA GLY A 14 -24.54 -5.66 -24.18
C GLY A 14 -25.61 -5.07 -25.12
N VAL A 15 -26.43 -5.91 -25.75
CA VAL A 15 -27.52 -5.51 -26.65
C VAL A 15 -28.74 -6.39 -26.41
N VAL A 16 -29.92 -5.78 -26.33
CA VAL A 16 -31.20 -6.49 -26.25
C VAL A 16 -31.95 -6.32 -27.56
N ALA A 17 -32.38 -7.44 -28.13
CA ALA A 17 -33.24 -7.51 -29.31
C ALA A 17 -34.70 -7.74 -28.89
N TYR A 18 -35.64 -7.08 -29.57
CA TYR A 18 -37.07 -7.27 -29.40
C TYR A 18 -37.83 -6.92 -30.68
N ILE A 19 -39.11 -7.30 -30.77
CA ILE A 19 -39.99 -6.86 -31.86
C ILE A 19 -40.72 -5.59 -31.42
N ASN A 20 -40.61 -4.50 -32.19
CA ASN A 20 -41.32 -3.26 -31.90
C ASN A 20 -42.83 -3.36 -32.24
N HIS A 21 -43.61 -2.32 -31.90
CA HIS A 21 -45.06 -2.31 -32.16
C HIS A 21 -45.44 -2.42 -33.66
N ASP A 22 -44.49 -2.14 -34.56
CA ASP A 22 -44.65 -2.26 -36.01
C ASP A 22 -44.26 -3.64 -36.56
N GLY A 23 -43.95 -4.61 -35.69
CA GLY A 23 -43.60 -5.97 -36.08
C GLY A 23 -42.18 -6.14 -36.60
N GLN A 24 -41.32 -5.13 -36.44
CA GLN A 24 -39.93 -5.14 -36.91
C GLN A 24 -38.95 -5.50 -35.79
N LEU A 25 -37.84 -6.16 -36.16
CA LEU A 25 -36.76 -6.46 -35.22
C LEU A 25 -36.00 -5.18 -34.89
N ALA A 26 -36.07 -4.76 -33.63
CA ALA A 26 -35.33 -3.66 -33.08
C ALA A 26 -34.25 -4.19 -32.11
N MET A 27 -33.11 -3.51 -32.08
CA MET A 27 -32.01 -3.79 -31.16
C MET A 27 -31.64 -2.52 -30.42
N LYS A 28 -31.49 -2.61 -29.10
CA LYS A 28 -31.08 -1.49 -28.25
C LYS A 28 -29.86 -1.89 -27.45
N ALA A 29 -28.84 -1.03 -27.45
CA ALA A 29 -27.69 -1.20 -26.57
C ALA A 29 -28.15 -1.13 -25.11
N THR A 30 -27.69 -2.07 -24.30
CA THR A 30 -27.82 -2.02 -22.85
C THR A 30 -26.58 -1.39 -22.25
N THR A 31 -26.69 -0.91 -21.01
CA THR A 31 -25.51 -0.52 -20.24
C THR A 31 -24.55 -1.71 -20.13
N ALA A 32 -23.29 -1.50 -20.46
CA ALA A 32 -22.27 -2.54 -20.43
C ALA A 32 -22.11 -3.07 -19.00
N GLU A 33 -22.26 -4.39 -18.80
CA GLU A 33 -21.91 -5.09 -17.55
C GLU A 33 -20.41 -5.41 -17.46
N ASP A 34 -19.64 -5.07 -18.50
CA ASP A 34 -18.21 -5.34 -18.55
C ASP A 34 -17.43 -4.30 -17.74
N HIS A 35 -17.09 -4.65 -16.50
CA HIS A 35 -16.27 -3.86 -15.59
C HIS A 35 -14.76 -3.93 -15.89
N ASP A 36 -14.34 -4.62 -16.96
CA ASP A 36 -12.92 -4.70 -17.34
C ASP A 36 -12.49 -3.42 -18.09
N ASN A 37 -12.57 -2.29 -17.38
CA ASN A 37 -11.95 -1.03 -17.77
C ASN A 37 -10.43 -1.20 -17.76
N LYS A 38 -9.86 -1.71 -18.85
CA LYS A 38 -8.43 -1.53 -19.14
C LYS A 38 -8.19 -0.02 -19.35
N ASN A 39 -7.94 0.66 -18.24
CA ASN A 39 -7.71 2.10 -18.19
C ASN A 39 -6.48 2.47 -19.02
N PHE A 40 -6.69 2.96 -20.24
CA PHE A 40 -5.65 3.66 -20.97
C PHE A 40 -5.52 5.07 -20.38
N MET A 41 -4.37 5.38 -19.79
CA MET A 41 -4.10 6.70 -19.22
C MET A 41 -3.34 7.58 -20.20
N ILE A 42 -3.99 8.65 -20.66
CA ILE A 42 -3.33 9.71 -21.41
C ILE A 42 -2.61 10.62 -20.41
N ARG A 43 -1.27 10.64 -20.45
CA ARG A 43 -0.44 11.42 -19.52
C ARG A 43 -0.17 12.84 -20.02
N HIS A 44 0.00 13.01 -21.32
CA HIS A 44 0.26 14.29 -21.96
C HIS A 44 -0.51 14.36 -23.26
N LEU A 45 -1.14 15.50 -23.54
CA LEU A 45 -1.79 15.77 -24.81
C LEU A 45 -1.47 17.19 -25.24
N GLU A 46 -0.81 17.33 -26.39
CA GLU A 46 -0.44 18.61 -26.98
C GLU A 46 -0.70 18.57 -28.48
N ASP A 47 -1.10 19.71 -29.02
CA ASP A 47 -1.37 19.87 -30.45
C ASP A 47 -0.69 21.11 -30.99
N SER A 48 -0.22 20.98 -32.22
CA SER A 48 0.46 22.02 -32.98
C SER A 48 -0.50 23.02 -33.64
N GLY A 49 -1.83 22.74 -33.68
CA GLY A 49 -2.79 23.78 -34.07
C GLY A 49 -4.15 23.34 -34.61
N GLN A 50 -4.22 22.20 -35.32
CA GLN A 50 -5.39 21.93 -36.17
C GLN A 50 -6.21 20.72 -35.74
N PHE A 51 -5.58 19.71 -35.13
CA PHE A 51 -6.24 18.43 -34.97
C PHE A 51 -6.98 18.30 -33.64
N MET A 52 -6.33 18.54 -32.51
CA MET A 52 -6.96 18.42 -31.18
C MET A 52 -7.81 19.64 -30.83
N VAL A 53 -7.42 20.84 -31.27
CA VAL A 53 -8.17 22.07 -30.97
C VAL A 53 -9.23 22.35 -32.03
N GLY A 54 -8.89 22.13 -33.31
CA GLY A 54 -9.79 22.37 -34.44
C GLY A 54 -10.74 21.20 -34.68
N PHE A 55 -10.24 20.15 -35.34
CA PHE A 55 -11.10 19.08 -35.87
C PHE A 55 -11.72 18.17 -34.80
N ALA A 56 -10.93 17.74 -33.81
CA ALA A 56 -11.38 16.79 -32.79
C ALA A 56 -12.09 17.47 -31.61
N GLY A 57 -11.90 18.78 -31.44
CA GLY A 57 -12.49 19.56 -30.35
C GLY A 57 -12.21 18.96 -28.97
N ILE A 58 -10.98 18.52 -28.74
CA ILE A 58 -10.53 17.90 -27.49
C ILE A 58 -9.94 18.98 -26.57
N LEU A 59 -9.01 19.80 -27.07
CA LEU A 59 -8.33 20.85 -26.29
C LEU A 59 -8.90 22.25 -26.60
N LYS A 60 -8.86 23.16 -25.63
CA LYS A 60 -9.28 24.57 -25.77
C LYS A 60 -8.26 25.44 -26.52
N GLN A 61 -6.98 25.10 -26.44
CA GLN A 61 -5.89 25.92 -26.96
C GLN A 61 -4.72 25.05 -27.44
N SER A 62 -4.03 25.49 -28.48
CA SER A 62 -2.87 24.79 -29.05
C SER A 62 -1.56 25.24 -28.40
N GLY A 63 -0.51 24.43 -28.56
CA GLY A 63 0.83 24.70 -28.03
C GLY A 63 1.01 24.40 -26.54
N PRO A 64 2.19 24.70 -25.98
CA PRO A 64 2.59 24.22 -24.65
C PRO A 64 1.70 24.70 -23.49
N GLN A 65 1.07 25.88 -23.65
CA GLN A 65 0.17 26.45 -22.66
C GLN A 65 -1.21 25.78 -22.66
N GLY A 66 -1.65 25.26 -23.82
CA GLY A 66 -2.90 24.52 -23.99
C GLY A 66 -2.78 23.01 -23.82
N ALA A 67 -1.55 22.50 -23.69
CA ALA A 67 -1.27 21.09 -23.47
C ALA A 67 -1.82 20.60 -22.12
N PHE A 68 -2.47 19.44 -22.11
CA PHE A 68 -2.87 18.74 -20.89
C PHE A 68 -1.69 17.94 -20.33
N ASP A 69 -1.37 18.09 -19.04
CA ASP A 69 -0.44 17.22 -18.31
C ASP A 69 -1.11 16.70 -17.03
N TYR A 70 -1.13 15.38 -16.86
CA TYR A 70 -1.74 14.71 -15.70
C TYR A 70 -1.11 15.08 -14.35
N ARG A 71 0.10 15.65 -14.32
CA ARG A 71 0.78 16.07 -13.08
C ARG A 71 0.33 17.44 -12.60
N ARG A 72 -0.21 18.28 -13.47
CA ARG A 72 -0.63 19.65 -13.13
C ARG A 72 -2.07 19.65 -12.60
N THR A 73 -2.30 20.39 -11.52
CA THR A 73 -3.62 20.52 -10.90
C THR A 73 -4.56 21.31 -11.81
N ASP A 74 -5.83 20.94 -11.86
CA ASP A 74 -6.89 21.58 -12.65
C ASP A 74 -6.67 21.65 -14.18
N ASP A 75 -5.67 20.97 -14.72
CA ASP A 75 -5.40 20.91 -16.17
C ASP A 75 -6.57 20.32 -16.97
N ILE A 76 -7.55 19.68 -16.31
CA ILE A 76 -8.82 19.23 -16.93
C ILE A 76 -9.59 20.39 -17.58
N VAL A 77 -9.44 21.62 -17.08
CA VAL A 77 -10.08 22.80 -17.66
C VAL A 77 -9.58 23.10 -19.07
N LYS A 78 -8.46 22.49 -19.51
CA LYS A 78 -7.94 22.62 -20.88
C LYS A 78 -8.72 21.79 -21.88
N PHE A 79 -9.53 20.83 -21.44
CA PHE A 79 -10.50 20.14 -22.30
C PHE A 79 -11.75 21.00 -22.50
N LEU A 80 -12.38 20.89 -23.67
CA LEU A 80 -13.64 21.59 -23.95
C LEU A 80 -14.77 21.09 -23.03
N PRO A 81 -15.70 21.96 -22.61
CA PRO A 81 -16.57 21.79 -21.43
C PRO A 81 -17.68 20.71 -21.56
N GLY A 82 -17.72 19.94 -22.65
CA GLY A 82 -18.89 19.14 -23.01
C GLY A 82 -18.71 17.61 -22.95
N ARG A 83 -17.88 17.05 -22.07
CA ARG A 83 -17.72 15.58 -22.03
C ARG A 83 -17.87 15.02 -20.62
N GLU A 84 -19.09 14.55 -20.34
CA GLU A 84 -19.52 13.78 -19.17
C GLU A 84 -18.79 12.42 -18.99
N HIS A 85 -17.78 12.13 -19.82
CA HIS A 85 -17.09 10.83 -19.89
C HIS A 85 -15.57 10.94 -19.72
N ILE A 86 -15.04 12.10 -19.35
CA ILE A 86 -13.62 12.25 -18.98
C ILE A 86 -13.51 12.11 -17.47
N THR A 87 -13.10 10.92 -17.01
CA THR A 87 -12.75 10.69 -15.61
C THR A 87 -11.24 10.82 -15.46
N ILE A 88 -10.79 11.82 -14.68
CA ILE A 88 -9.40 11.86 -14.24
C ILE A 88 -9.21 10.79 -13.17
N THR A 89 -8.19 9.94 -13.31
CA THR A 89 -7.75 9.10 -12.20
C THR A 89 -7.31 10.03 -11.06
N PRO A 90 -7.96 9.97 -9.88
CA PRO A 90 -7.64 10.89 -8.81
C PRO A 90 -6.18 10.72 -8.39
N LYS A 91 -5.52 11.85 -8.11
CA LYS A 91 -4.16 11.91 -7.57
C LYS A 91 -4.00 10.90 -6.42
N TYR A 92 -2.82 10.30 -6.32
CA TYR A 92 -2.42 9.56 -5.12
C TYR A 92 -2.64 10.44 -3.88
N ASN A 93 -3.32 9.89 -2.87
CA ASN A 93 -3.61 10.52 -1.57
C ASN A 93 -4.55 11.75 -1.63
N PRO A 94 -5.79 11.64 -2.14
CA PRO A 94 -6.74 12.76 -2.15
C PRO A 94 -7.04 13.29 -0.73
N ALA A 95 -6.99 12.43 0.28
CA ALA A 95 -7.15 12.79 1.68
C ALA A 95 -6.09 13.81 2.18
N SER A 96 -4.89 13.86 1.58
CA SER A 96 -3.85 14.81 1.97
C SER A 96 -4.19 16.27 1.63
N TYR A 97 -5.15 16.48 0.75
CA TYR A 97 -5.62 17.80 0.34
C TYR A 97 -6.93 18.20 1.04
N MET A 98 -7.51 17.31 1.85
CA MET A 98 -8.66 17.63 2.68
C MET A 98 -8.17 18.34 3.95
N SER A 99 -8.70 19.53 4.22
CA SER A 99 -8.39 20.29 5.43
C SER A 99 -9.68 20.86 6.02
N ILE A 100 -9.67 21.11 7.33
CA ILE A 100 -10.76 21.81 8.01
C ILE A 100 -10.64 23.29 7.66
N SER A 101 -11.77 23.94 7.38
CA SER A 101 -11.80 25.39 7.18
C SER A 101 -11.31 26.12 8.43
N GLU A 102 -10.43 27.11 8.25
CA GLU A 102 -9.88 27.92 9.35
C GLU A 102 -10.99 28.57 10.19
N ALA A 103 -12.11 28.94 9.55
CA ALA A 103 -13.28 29.49 10.22
C ALA A 103 -13.91 28.50 11.22
N ILE A 104 -13.89 27.20 10.92
CA ILE A 104 -14.40 26.13 11.80
C ILE A 104 -13.35 25.77 12.87
N ALA A 105 -12.07 25.83 12.51
CA ALA A 105 -10.98 25.55 13.46
C ALA A 105 -10.90 26.59 14.59
N GLN A 106 -11.18 27.87 14.28
CA GLN A 106 -11.21 28.95 15.26
C GLN A 106 -12.48 28.97 16.11
N ASP A 107 -13.59 28.48 15.57
CA ASP A 107 -14.91 28.56 16.18
C ASP A 107 -15.77 27.34 15.80
N VAL A 108 -15.86 26.40 16.73
CA VAL A 108 -16.59 25.14 16.56
C VAL A 108 -18.10 25.36 16.54
N ASP A 109 -18.61 26.46 17.10
CA ASP A 109 -20.04 26.78 17.13
C ASP A 109 -20.57 27.12 15.71
N ARG A 110 -19.69 27.28 14.74
CA ARG A 110 -20.05 27.44 13.31
C ARG A 110 -20.46 26.15 12.63
N ILE A 111 -20.28 25.00 13.29
CA ILE A 111 -20.79 23.73 12.77
C ILE A 111 -22.30 23.66 13.00
N SER A 112 -23.07 23.67 11.92
CA SER A 112 -24.53 23.51 11.96
C SER A 112 -24.94 22.07 12.31
N ALA A 113 -24.80 21.70 13.57
CA ALA A 113 -25.13 20.37 14.09
C ALA A 113 -26.65 20.12 14.21
N ALA A 114 -27.42 21.18 14.41
CA ALA A 114 -28.89 21.14 14.44
C ALA A 114 -29.46 21.02 13.03
N ARG A 115 -30.54 20.24 12.90
CA ARG A 115 -31.25 20.06 11.63
C ARG A 115 -32.48 20.95 11.54
N GLY A 116 -33.19 21.16 12.65
CA GLY A 116 -34.50 21.81 12.67
C GLY A 116 -35.66 20.87 12.37
N GLN A 117 -36.87 21.42 12.24
CA GLN A 117 -38.08 20.73 11.82
C GLN A 117 -38.57 21.28 10.47
N ASP A 118 -39.11 20.40 9.63
CA ASP A 118 -39.81 20.78 8.40
C ASP A 118 -41.29 20.97 8.74
N LEU A 119 -41.66 22.22 8.99
CA LEU A 119 -43.05 22.60 9.24
C LEU A 119 -43.75 22.87 7.90
N GLY A 120 -44.33 21.82 7.32
CA GLY A 120 -45.06 21.92 6.05
C GLY A 120 -44.83 20.76 5.08
N GLY A 121 -43.88 19.87 5.36
CA GLY A 121 -43.57 18.72 4.50
C GLY A 121 -42.94 19.13 3.17
N THR A 122 -42.28 20.28 3.14
CA THR A 122 -41.69 20.89 1.94
C THR A 122 -40.30 20.36 1.62
N GLY A 123 -39.67 19.64 2.55
CA GLY A 123 -38.29 19.15 2.44
C GLY A 123 -37.25 20.11 3.03
N ASP A 124 -37.65 21.34 3.38
CA ASP A 124 -36.78 22.37 3.94
C ASP A 124 -36.98 22.47 5.46
N TYR A 125 -35.87 22.37 6.22
CA TYR A 125 -35.90 22.47 7.68
C TYR A 125 -35.89 23.93 8.10
N ASN A 126 -37.08 24.50 8.27
CA ASN A 126 -37.30 25.94 8.41
C ASN A 126 -37.53 26.41 9.86
N THR A 127 -37.69 25.51 10.83
CA THR A 127 -37.92 25.86 12.23
C THR A 127 -36.90 25.19 13.16
N SER A 128 -36.57 25.85 14.27
CA SER A 128 -35.66 25.27 15.27
C SER A 128 -36.32 24.11 16.02
N ASN A 129 -35.60 23.01 16.20
CA ASN A 129 -36.04 21.85 16.97
C ASN A 129 -35.68 21.95 18.48
N GLY A 130 -35.28 23.14 18.95
CA GLY A 130 -34.93 23.40 20.34
C GLY A 130 -33.45 23.21 20.67
N ILE A 131 -33.08 23.54 21.91
CA ILE A 131 -31.71 23.39 22.42
C ILE A 131 -31.40 21.91 22.56
N GLY A 132 -30.26 21.47 22.00
CA GLY A 132 -29.84 20.07 22.00
C GLY A 132 -30.17 19.29 20.72
N ASP A 133 -30.69 19.96 19.68
CA ASP A 133 -30.84 19.35 18.37
C ASP A 133 -29.46 19.05 17.74
N GLY A 134 -29.18 17.76 17.58
CA GLY A 134 -27.97 17.24 16.93
C GLY A 134 -28.28 16.46 15.65
N GLY A 135 -29.44 16.69 15.01
CA GLY A 135 -29.90 15.90 13.88
C GLY A 135 -28.89 15.78 12.73
N ASN A 136 -28.22 16.88 12.34
CA ASN A 136 -27.19 16.83 11.30
C ASN A 136 -25.94 16.10 11.78
N ALA A 137 -25.54 16.28 13.05
CA ALA A 137 -24.42 15.53 13.62
C ALA A 137 -24.69 14.01 13.61
N LEU A 138 -25.93 13.60 13.90
CA LEU A 138 -26.32 12.19 13.82
C LEU A 138 -26.30 11.66 12.38
N LEU A 139 -26.71 12.47 11.39
CA LEU A 139 -26.58 12.09 9.98
C LEU A 139 -25.13 11.92 9.57
N ILE A 140 -24.24 12.83 9.97
CA ILE A 140 -22.81 12.72 9.70
C ILE A 140 -22.27 11.45 10.35
N ALA A 141 -22.61 11.18 11.61
CA ALA A 141 -22.23 9.94 12.29
C ALA A 141 -22.76 8.70 11.56
N SER A 142 -23.97 8.76 10.98
CA SER A 142 -24.56 7.66 10.21
C SER A 142 -23.82 7.34 8.91
N ILE A 143 -23.08 8.30 8.33
CA ILE A 143 -22.28 8.08 7.11
C ILE A 143 -21.28 6.95 7.32
N ARG A 144 -20.75 6.78 8.54
CA ARG A 144 -19.88 5.67 8.91
C ARG A 144 -20.44 4.30 8.50
N HIS A 145 -21.75 4.14 8.57
CA HIS A 145 -22.47 2.88 8.31
C HIS A 145 -23.16 2.86 6.93
N LYS A 146 -23.04 3.92 6.13
CA LYS A 146 -23.58 3.93 4.77
C LYS A 146 -22.60 3.26 3.82
N ASN A 147 -23.17 2.52 2.87
CA ASN A 147 -22.45 2.07 1.69
C ASN A 147 -22.11 3.31 0.85
N GLY A 148 -20.86 3.40 0.43
CA GLY A 148 -20.33 4.57 -0.27
C GLY A 148 -18.82 4.55 -0.48
N MET A 149 -18.17 3.42 -0.16
CA MET A 149 -16.79 3.14 -0.55
C MET A 149 -16.75 2.61 -1.99
N VAL A 150 -15.55 2.56 -2.60
CA VAL A 150 -15.33 2.01 -3.96
C VAL A 150 -16.06 0.66 -4.12
N ASP A 151 -16.81 0.50 -5.21
CA ASP A 151 -17.70 -0.62 -5.54
C ASP A 151 -19.02 -0.75 -4.73
N ASP A 152 -19.40 0.28 -3.96
CA ASP A 152 -20.68 0.44 -3.24
C ASP A 152 -21.09 -0.75 -2.33
N SER A 153 -20.13 -1.63 -2.05
CA SER A 153 -20.33 -2.91 -1.35
C SER A 153 -19.82 -2.91 0.09
N ALA A 154 -19.10 -1.86 0.49
CA ALA A 154 -18.53 -1.72 1.83
C ALA A 154 -18.86 -0.35 2.45
N THR A 155 -19.00 -0.35 3.78
CA THR A 155 -19.16 0.88 4.54
C THR A 155 -17.80 1.54 4.80
N PHE A 156 -17.81 2.84 5.16
CA PHE A 156 -16.61 3.52 5.61
C PHE A 156 -15.95 2.85 6.83
N ASN A 157 -16.77 2.28 7.73
CA ASN A 157 -16.28 1.54 8.88
C ASN A 157 -15.54 0.26 8.51
N ASP A 158 -16.05 -0.48 7.53
CA ASP A 158 -15.43 -1.75 7.11
C ASP A 158 -14.08 -1.50 6.46
N PHE A 159 -13.99 -0.49 5.59
CA PHE A 159 -12.73 -0.07 5.00
C PHE A 159 -11.72 0.38 6.06
N TYR A 160 -12.14 1.22 7.01
CA TYR A 160 -11.28 1.67 8.10
C TYR A 160 -10.77 0.50 8.95
N THR A 161 -11.65 -0.46 9.27
CA THR A 161 -11.30 -1.67 10.01
C THR A 161 -10.32 -2.54 9.22
N ALA A 162 -10.53 -2.69 7.91
CA ALA A 162 -9.63 -3.43 7.03
C ALA A 162 -8.24 -2.77 6.94
N VAL A 163 -8.17 -1.44 6.90
CA VAL A 163 -6.90 -0.71 6.91
C VAL A 163 -6.15 -0.94 8.23
N ILE A 164 -6.83 -0.79 9.38
CA ILE A 164 -6.22 -1.06 10.68
C ILE A 164 -5.75 -2.51 10.78
N SER A 165 -6.59 -3.46 10.39
CA SER A 165 -6.27 -4.88 10.41
C SER A 165 -5.04 -5.17 9.56
N ARG A 166 -4.97 -4.63 8.35
CA ARG A 166 -3.80 -4.78 7.46
C ARG A 166 -2.53 -4.23 8.09
N VAL A 167 -2.58 -3.04 8.68
CA VAL A 167 -1.42 -2.44 9.37
C VAL A 167 -1.02 -3.29 10.58
N GLY A 168 -1.99 -3.80 11.34
CA GLY A 168 -1.74 -4.71 12.46
C GLY A 168 -1.06 -6.01 12.04
N THR A 169 -1.57 -6.67 11.00
CA THR A 169 -0.97 -7.90 10.45
C THR A 169 0.44 -7.64 9.92
N GLN A 170 0.64 -6.56 9.17
CA GLN A 170 1.97 -6.19 8.67
C GLN A 170 2.96 -5.89 9.80
N GLY A 171 2.49 -5.27 10.89
CA GLY A 171 3.30 -5.02 12.08
C GLY A 171 3.72 -6.31 12.77
N GLU A 172 2.80 -7.25 12.96
CA GLU A 172 3.11 -8.55 13.57
C GLU A 172 4.06 -9.37 12.69
N GLU A 173 3.83 -9.42 11.37
CA GLU A 173 4.75 -10.06 10.43
C GLU A 173 6.16 -9.47 10.49
N ALA A 174 6.29 -8.14 10.61
CA ALA A 174 7.59 -7.49 10.72
C ALA A 174 8.30 -7.88 12.02
N LYS A 175 7.58 -7.94 13.14
CA LYS A 175 8.11 -8.34 14.43
C LYS A 175 8.58 -9.80 14.43
N ASP A 176 7.79 -10.70 13.85
CA ASP A 176 8.16 -12.11 13.70
C ASP A 176 9.40 -12.28 12.82
N ARG A 177 9.50 -11.52 11.72
CA ARG A 177 10.71 -11.51 10.87
C ARG A 177 11.95 -11.07 11.65
N VAL A 178 11.85 -10.02 12.46
CA VAL A 178 12.96 -9.57 13.30
C VAL A 178 13.38 -10.66 14.28
N LYS A 179 12.44 -11.27 15.01
CA LYS A 179 12.71 -12.35 15.96
C LYS A 179 13.37 -13.56 15.30
N ASN A 180 12.91 -13.94 14.11
CA ASN A 180 13.50 -15.02 13.33
C ASN A 180 14.94 -14.68 12.93
N GLN A 181 15.18 -13.44 12.49
CA GLN A 181 16.52 -12.99 12.11
C GLN A 181 17.48 -12.95 13.31
N GLU A 182 17.02 -12.52 14.48
CA GLU A 182 17.79 -12.55 15.73
C GLU A 182 18.15 -13.99 16.13
N THR A 183 17.19 -14.92 16.01
CA THR A 183 17.41 -16.34 16.30
C THR A 183 18.44 -16.94 15.34
N LEU A 184 18.33 -16.65 14.04
CA LEU A 184 19.30 -17.07 13.04
C LEU A 184 20.70 -16.51 13.34
N LEU A 185 20.79 -15.22 13.68
CA LEU A 185 22.05 -14.58 14.04
C LEU A 185 22.68 -15.25 15.26
N LYS A 186 21.89 -15.55 16.29
CA LYS A 186 22.36 -16.26 17.49
C LYS A 186 22.87 -17.67 17.15
N ASN A 187 22.16 -18.41 16.31
CA ASN A 187 22.59 -19.75 15.88
C ASN A 187 23.90 -19.68 15.08
N LEU A 188 24.04 -18.71 14.18
CA LEU A 188 25.28 -18.48 13.43
C LEU A 188 26.44 -18.08 14.35
N ALA A 189 26.19 -17.23 15.36
CA ALA A 189 27.19 -16.86 16.34
C ALA A 189 27.66 -18.08 17.15
N ASN A 190 26.73 -18.92 17.62
CA ASN A 190 27.05 -20.15 18.34
C ASN A 190 27.83 -21.15 17.47
N LEU A 191 27.47 -21.29 16.19
CA LEU A 191 28.22 -22.13 15.25
C LEU A 191 29.64 -21.60 15.04
N ARG A 192 29.80 -20.29 14.91
CA ARG A 192 31.11 -19.65 14.80
C ARG A 192 31.95 -19.90 16.04
N GLU A 193 31.36 -19.78 17.23
CA GLU A 193 32.04 -20.07 18.50
C GLU A 193 32.34 -21.57 18.65
N SER A 194 31.51 -22.46 18.12
CA SER A 194 31.79 -23.89 18.14
C SER A 194 32.98 -24.30 17.26
N ILE A 195 33.18 -23.63 16.11
CA ILE A 195 34.26 -23.93 15.17
C ILE A 195 35.54 -23.16 15.51
N SER A 196 35.40 -21.88 15.86
CA SER A 196 36.51 -20.94 16.04
C SER A 196 36.70 -20.51 17.50
N GLY A 197 35.89 -21.02 18.42
CA GLY A 197 36.07 -20.79 19.85
C GLY A 197 37.27 -21.59 20.36
N VAL A 198 38.10 -20.90 21.13
CA VAL A 198 39.21 -21.53 21.85
C VAL A 198 38.65 -22.02 23.18
N ASN A 199 38.71 -23.32 23.41
CA ASN A 199 38.35 -23.88 24.71
C ASN A 199 39.56 -23.72 25.66
N LEU A 200 39.45 -22.75 26.58
CA LEU A 200 40.52 -22.40 27.52
C LEU A 200 40.98 -23.60 28.36
N ASP A 201 40.10 -24.55 28.65
CA ASP A 201 40.45 -25.74 29.44
C ASP A 201 41.30 -26.72 28.61
N GLU A 202 41.00 -26.86 27.31
CA GLU A 202 41.80 -27.65 26.38
C GLU A 202 43.16 -26.99 26.12
N GLU A 203 43.20 -25.67 25.91
CA GLU A 203 44.45 -24.95 25.77
C GLU A 203 45.30 -24.98 27.04
N MET A 204 44.68 -24.90 28.22
CA MET A 204 45.39 -25.01 29.50
C MET A 204 45.95 -26.43 29.69
N SER A 205 45.19 -27.47 29.37
CA SER A 205 45.66 -28.86 29.40
C SER A 205 46.84 -29.07 28.44
N ASN A 206 46.73 -28.56 27.20
CA ASN A 206 47.81 -28.60 26.21
C ASN A 206 49.04 -27.82 26.69
N MET A 207 48.85 -26.64 27.30
CA MET A 207 49.93 -25.85 27.87
C MET A 207 50.65 -26.62 28.99
N VAL A 208 49.92 -27.26 29.90
CA VAL A 208 50.50 -28.09 30.96
C VAL A 208 51.26 -29.29 30.35
N ALA A 209 50.71 -29.93 29.33
CA ALA A 209 51.38 -31.01 28.61
C ALA A 209 52.69 -30.53 27.94
N TYR A 210 52.68 -29.38 27.27
CA TYR A 210 53.89 -28.78 26.69
C TYR A 210 54.93 -28.38 27.74
N GLN A 211 54.50 -27.86 28.90
CA GLN A 211 55.39 -27.57 30.02
C GLN A 211 56.05 -28.84 30.58
N HIS A 212 55.30 -29.94 30.71
CA HIS A 212 55.86 -31.23 31.12
C HIS A 212 56.84 -31.79 30.08
N GLY A 213 56.49 -31.72 28.79
CA GLY A 213 57.36 -32.12 27.69
C GLY A 213 58.67 -31.32 27.66
N TYR A 214 58.59 -29.99 27.85
CA TYR A 214 59.76 -29.12 27.94
C TYR A 214 60.66 -29.49 29.12
N ASN A 215 60.09 -29.69 30.32
CA ASN A 215 60.84 -30.13 31.49
C ASN A 215 61.49 -31.50 31.29
N ALA A 216 60.81 -32.44 30.62
CA ALA A 216 61.37 -33.74 30.27
C ALA A 216 62.55 -33.60 29.29
N ALA A 217 62.40 -32.80 28.23
CA ALA A 217 63.47 -32.52 27.27
C ALA A 217 64.68 -31.85 27.95
N ALA A 218 64.47 -30.89 28.85
CA ALA A 218 65.53 -30.26 29.62
C ALA A 218 66.31 -31.27 30.49
N ARG A 219 65.62 -32.25 31.12
CA ARG A 219 66.28 -33.34 31.85
C ARG A 219 67.09 -34.26 30.94
N VAL A 220 66.59 -34.54 29.73
CA VAL A 220 67.33 -35.33 28.73
C VAL A 220 68.61 -34.60 28.33
N ILE A 221 68.53 -33.30 28.01
CA ILE A 221 69.70 -32.47 27.68
C ILE A 221 70.69 -32.45 28.84
N THR A 222 70.22 -32.23 30.07
CA THR A 222 71.08 -32.28 31.27
C THR A 222 71.77 -33.63 31.44
N THR A 223 71.09 -34.73 31.08
CA THR A 223 71.66 -36.07 31.15
C THR A 223 72.70 -36.28 30.04
N ILE A 224 72.44 -35.78 28.84
CA ILE A 224 73.42 -35.76 27.74
C ILE A 224 74.65 -34.94 28.13
N ASP A 225 74.48 -33.75 28.72
CA ASP A 225 75.58 -32.93 29.22
C ASP A 225 76.44 -33.68 30.24
N ARG A 226 75.80 -34.41 31.19
CA ARG A 226 76.52 -35.27 32.14
C ARG A 226 77.25 -36.43 31.47
N MET A 227 76.65 -37.04 30.44
CA MET A 227 77.32 -38.10 29.68
C MET A 227 78.53 -37.55 28.93
N LEU A 228 78.41 -36.39 28.27
CA LEU A 228 79.50 -35.71 27.58
C LEU A 228 80.59 -35.29 28.55
N ASP A 229 80.25 -34.73 29.71
CA ASP A 229 81.19 -34.38 30.77
C ASP A 229 81.94 -35.62 31.29
N THR A 230 81.27 -36.75 31.46
CA THR A 230 81.91 -38.00 31.87
C THR A 230 82.88 -38.52 30.80
N ILE A 231 82.52 -38.44 29.52
CA ILE A 231 83.39 -38.86 28.41
C ILE A 231 84.63 -37.94 28.32
N ILE A 232 84.42 -36.62 28.40
CA ILE A 232 85.49 -35.63 28.18
C ILE A 232 86.41 -35.52 29.41
N ASN A 233 85.84 -35.38 30.62
CA ASN A 233 86.60 -35.04 31.83
C ASN A 233 86.94 -36.23 32.72
N ARG A 234 86.30 -37.40 32.55
CA ARG A 234 86.58 -38.61 33.37
C ARG A 234 87.18 -39.79 32.62
N MET A 235 87.07 -39.86 31.29
CA MET A 235 87.76 -40.88 30.48
C MET A 235 88.98 -40.34 29.72
N GLY A 236 89.22 -39.03 29.73
CA GLY A 236 90.47 -38.43 29.29
C GLY A 236 91.58 -38.64 30.32
N VAL A 237 92.30 -39.75 30.19
CA VAL A 237 93.70 -39.91 30.64
C VAL A 237 94.61 -39.48 29.49
#